data_AF-A0A9X3SK07-F1
#
_entry.id   AF-A0A9X3SK07-F1
#
_cell.length_a   1.000
_cell.length_b   1.000
_cell.length_c   1.000
_cell.angle_alpha   90.00
_cell.angle_beta   90.00
_cell.angle_gamma   90.00
#
_symmetry.space_group_name_H-M   'P 1'
#
loop_
_entity.id
_entity.type
_entity.pdbx_description
1 polymer ?
#
loop_
_entity_poly.entity_id
_entity_poly.type
_entity_poly.pdbx_seq_one_letter_code
_entity_poly.pdbx_strand_id
1 'polypeptide(L)'
;LRSDFDAPDRDRCAPDAALGGDDAPDRDPLAAPGGDGAPLDLGLRMTDATLRALPWELAAPALAAVGLRLFRRAPRARGEAADLRAIQGALARCGFLGDLAPDGDLGPRTRAALVAFQAEHGLAATGEPDAVSTQRLHAAVAGRARVVVVRPSHRAEQRSYRGSRHSGVPVDWLYERAGFETVVLDSPSARRLADTLAEHPAAVLHLNVGLVDHHGAPALDLLGGIVGRVTGTAFDALLPRHAPTPLVVVDTPAPPGRGEALTQLRLRNGFAAELTAVGTARAVLATGLARYRRQQRLYDALVGALATGEDVHTTAAAIRSRAGDGVEDALAFTACALFARTPHERFPAP
;
A
#
# COMPACT_ATOMS: atom_id res chain seq x y z
N LEU A 1 -12.16 74.15 18.57
CA LEU A 1 -12.56 74.00 17.15
C LEU A 1 -12.23 72.55 16.80
N ARG A 2 -13.17 71.59 16.91
CA ARG A 2 -14.05 71.09 15.81
C ARG A 2 -13.21 70.74 14.57
N SER A 3 -13.25 69.57 13.93
CA SER A 3 -14.35 68.62 13.65
C SER A 3 -13.72 67.48 12.79
N ASP A 4 -14.03 66.21 13.02
CA ASP A 4 -14.99 65.34 12.29
C ASP A 4 -14.51 64.75 10.93
N PHE A 5 -14.64 63.41 10.85
CA PHE A 5 -15.11 62.55 9.75
C PHE A 5 -14.89 62.97 8.27
N ASP A 6 -14.33 62.07 7.44
CA ASP A 6 -15.12 61.11 6.64
C ASP A 6 -14.28 60.18 5.75
N ALA A 7 -14.81 59.00 5.47
CA ALA A 7 -14.28 58.03 4.50
C ALA A 7 -14.50 58.47 3.04
N PRO A 8 -13.87 57.78 2.07
CA PRO A 8 -14.69 57.18 1.03
C PRO A 8 -14.37 55.71 0.75
N ASP A 9 -15.45 55.02 0.37
CA ASP A 9 -15.58 53.61 0.01
C ASP A 9 -15.37 53.40 -1.51
N ARG A 10 -15.03 52.16 -1.89
CA ARG A 10 -15.13 51.51 -3.21
C ARG A 10 -14.41 52.14 -4.42
N ASP A 11 -13.37 51.47 -4.93
CA ASP A 11 -13.50 50.48 -6.02
C ASP A 11 -12.14 50.06 -6.61
N ARG A 12 -12.05 48.76 -6.98
CA ARG A 12 -11.08 48.12 -7.91
C ARG A 12 -9.67 47.80 -7.41
N CYS A 13 -9.48 46.55 -6.98
CA CYS A 13 -8.66 45.57 -7.72
C CYS A 13 -8.74 44.20 -7.04
N ALA A 14 -9.62 43.33 -7.54
CA ALA A 14 -9.55 41.90 -7.28
C ALA A 14 -8.62 41.25 -8.32
N PRO A 15 -7.79 40.27 -7.92
CA PRO A 15 -7.50 39.13 -8.76
C PRO A 15 -8.33 37.94 -8.28
N ASP A 16 -9.15 37.41 -9.19
CA ASP A 16 -9.81 36.11 -9.06
C ASP A 16 -8.76 35.02 -8.83
N ALA A 17 -8.74 34.47 -7.62
CA ALA A 17 -8.08 33.21 -7.31
C ALA A 17 -9.14 32.26 -6.74
N ALA A 18 -9.95 31.70 -7.63
CA ALA A 18 -10.78 30.54 -7.33
C ALA A 18 -9.86 29.32 -7.12
N LEU A 19 -9.32 29.18 -5.90
CA LEU A 19 -8.82 27.90 -5.40
C LEU A 19 -9.95 27.26 -4.59
N GLY A 20 -10.76 26.46 -5.28
CA GLY A 20 -11.64 25.49 -4.64
C GLY A 20 -10.79 24.42 -3.95
N GLY A 21 -10.43 24.67 -2.69
CA GLY A 21 -9.86 23.68 -1.80
C GLY A 21 -10.99 23.02 -1.01
N ASP A 22 -11.50 21.90 -1.52
CA ASP A 22 -12.41 21.02 -0.80
C ASP A 22 -11.61 20.21 0.24
N ASP A 23 -11.04 20.91 1.23
CA ASP A 23 -10.41 20.34 2.43
C ASP A 23 -11.40 20.44 3.60
N ALA A 24 -12.62 19.93 3.41
CA ALA A 24 -13.49 19.66 4.55
C ALA A 24 -12.75 18.68 5.48
N PRO A 25 -12.64 18.96 6.80
CA PRO A 25 -12.11 17.98 7.73
C PRO A 25 -13.00 16.75 7.65
N ASP A 26 -12.42 15.63 7.25
CA ASP A 26 -13.00 14.27 7.22
C ASP A 26 -13.56 13.94 8.62
N ARG A 27 -14.77 14.43 8.88
CA ARG A 27 -15.52 14.27 10.13
C ARG A 27 -16.43 13.08 9.94
N ASP A 28 -15.87 11.91 10.18
CA ASP A 28 -16.66 10.71 10.45
C ASP A 28 -16.01 9.93 11.61
N PRO A 29 -16.81 9.28 12.46
CA PRO A 29 -16.40 8.90 13.80
C PRO A 29 -15.30 7.85 13.73
N LEU A 30 -14.34 7.96 14.65
CA LEU A 30 -13.52 6.83 15.07
C LEU A 30 -14.45 5.61 15.17
N ALA A 31 -14.13 4.52 14.46
CA ALA A 31 -14.93 3.31 14.44
C ALA A 31 -15.47 3.02 15.85
N ALA A 32 -16.78 2.77 15.97
CA ALA A 32 -17.40 2.44 17.23
C ALA A 32 -16.53 1.37 17.93
N PRO A 33 -16.22 1.51 19.24
CA PRO A 33 -15.47 0.49 19.94
C PRO A 33 -16.20 -0.83 19.72
N GLY A 34 -15.53 -1.79 19.08
CA GLY A 34 -16.01 -3.16 19.08
C GLY A 34 -16.26 -3.57 20.53
N GLY A 35 -17.31 -4.35 20.77
CA GLY A 35 -17.77 -4.69 22.12
C GLY A 35 -16.62 -5.11 23.06
N ASP A 36 -16.85 -4.95 24.37
CA ASP A 36 -15.88 -5.15 25.45
C ASP A 36 -14.82 -6.23 25.13
N GLY A 37 -13.60 -5.78 24.81
CA GLY A 37 -12.44 -6.63 24.54
C GLY A 37 -11.91 -6.66 23.11
N ALA A 38 -12.59 -6.05 22.13
CA ALA A 38 -12.04 -5.93 20.77
C ALA A 38 -10.92 -4.86 20.73
N PRO A 39 -9.74 -5.15 20.15
CA PRO A 39 -8.66 -4.18 20.05
C PRO A 39 -9.06 -2.98 19.19
N LEU A 40 -8.71 -1.77 19.63
CA LEU A 40 -9.12 -0.51 19.00
C LEU A 40 -8.19 -0.16 17.82
N ASP A 41 -8.77 0.18 16.68
CA ASP A 41 -8.03 0.64 15.51
C ASP A 41 -7.62 2.11 15.64
N LEU A 42 -6.32 2.40 15.57
CA LEU A 42 -5.78 3.75 15.57
C LEU A 42 -4.99 4.02 14.28
N GLY A 43 -5.63 4.76 13.37
CA GLY A 43 -5.06 5.18 12.10
C GLY A 43 -4.47 6.59 12.17
N LEU A 44 -3.16 6.72 12.01
CA LEU A 44 -2.46 8.02 12.02
C LEU A 44 -2.41 8.62 10.62
N ARG A 45 -2.92 9.83 10.46
CA ARG A 45 -2.85 10.61 9.21
C ARG A 45 -1.99 11.85 9.44
N MET A 46 -0.84 11.92 8.76
CA MET A 46 0.03 13.10 8.76
C MET A 46 -0.07 13.80 7.41
N THR A 47 -0.27 15.11 7.42
CA THR A 47 -0.27 15.97 6.23
C THR A 47 1.12 16.51 5.90
N ASP A 48 2.02 16.64 6.88
CA ASP A 48 3.40 17.06 6.62
C ASP A 48 4.22 15.92 5.99
N ALA A 49 4.97 16.22 4.93
CA ALA A 49 5.75 15.21 4.20
C ALA A 49 6.94 14.65 5.02
N THR A 50 7.57 15.49 5.85
CA THR A 50 8.69 15.09 6.70
C THR A 50 8.22 14.17 7.81
N LEU A 51 7.12 14.54 8.50
CA LEU A 51 6.53 13.72 9.57
C LEU A 51 5.99 12.39 9.03
N ARG A 52 5.46 12.37 7.81
CA ARG A 52 5.02 11.13 7.14
C ARG A 52 6.15 10.10 6.98
N ALA A 53 7.40 10.54 6.82
CA ALA A 53 8.54 9.66 6.67
C ALA A 53 9.10 9.12 8.01
N LEU A 54 8.79 9.76 9.14
CA LEU A 54 9.33 9.37 10.46
C LEU A 54 8.85 7.98 10.88
N PRO A 55 9.74 7.08 11.33
CA PRO A 55 9.39 5.70 11.70
C PRO A 55 8.82 5.62 13.12
N TRP A 56 7.64 6.21 13.35
CA TRP A 56 6.97 6.18 14.65
C TRP A 56 6.65 4.75 15.12
N GLU A 57 6.67 3.77 14.23
CA GLU A 57 6.52 2.35 14.55
C GLU A 57 7.57 1.86 15.55
N LEU A 58 8.72 2.53 15.64
CA LEU A 58 9.72 2.25 16.68
C LEU A 58 9.19 2.49 18.10
N ALA A 59 8.16 3.33 18.26
CA ALA A 59 7.43 3.53 19.52
C ALA A 59 6.17 2.65 19.64
N ALA A 60 5.82 1.89 18.60
CA ALA A 60 4.59 1.09 18.56
C ALA A 60 4.49 -0.02 19.62
N PRO A 61 5.56 -0.71 20.07
CA PRO A 61 5.41 -1.77 21.07
C PRO A 61 4.71 -1.32 22.36
N ALA A 62 5.01 -0.10 22.84
CA ALA A 62 4.35 0.46 24.03
C ALA A 62 2.86 0.74 23.80
N LEU A 63 2.49 1.18 22.59
CA LEU A 63 1.12 1.48 22.20
C LEU A 63 0.31 0.20 21.87
N ALA A 64 0.96 -0.82 21.32
CA ALA A 64 0.33 -2.11 21.06
C ALA A 64 0.02 -2.87 22.37
N ALA A 65 0.85 -2.69 23.41
CA ALA A 65 0.64 -3.29 24.73
C ALA A 65 -0.68 -2.86 25.40
N VAL A 66 -1.25 -1.73 24.99
CA VAL A 66 -2.57 -1.26 25.46
C VAL A 66 -3.71 -1.63 24.52
N GLY A 67 -3.50 -2.60 23.61
CA GLY A 67 -4.55 -3.17 22.76
C GLY A 67 -4.87 -2.36 21.49
N LEU A 68 -3.97 -1.47 21.06
CA LEU A 68 -4.17 -0.65 19.85
C LEU A 68 -3.65 -1.35 18.59
N ARG A 69 -4.48 -1.38 17.53
CA ARG A 69 -4.09 -1.75 16.17
C ARG A 69 -3.64 -0.53 15.40
N LEU A 70 -2.33 -0.36 15.30
CA LEU A 70 -1.71 0.84 14.74
C LEU A 70 -1.41 0.70 13.26
N PHE A 71 -1.83 1.70 12.47
CA PHE A 71 -1.52 1.82 11.05
C PHE A 71 -1.47 3.29 10.63
N ARG A 72 -0.92 3.54 9.44
CA ARG A 72 -0.94 4.85 8.79
C ARG A 72 -2.16 4.92 7.89
N ARG A 73 -3.03 5.89 8.13
CA ARG A 73 -4.29 6.04 7.40
C ARG A 73 -4.05 6.80 6.09
N ALA A 74 -4.31 6.12 4.98
CA ALA A 74 -4.34 6.73 3.65
C ALA A 74 -5.61 7.61 3.46
N PRO A 75 -5.60 8.63 2.58
CA PRO A 75 -6.79 9.41 2.25
C PRO A 75 -7.90 8.54 1.65
N ARG A 76 -9.13 8.59 2.20
CA ARG A 76 -10.25 7.72 1.78
C ARG A 76 -10.88 8.12 0.44
N ALA A 77 -11.28 9.39 0.30
CA ALA A 77 -12.06 9.87 -0.85
C ALA A 77 -11.39 9.58 -2.21
N ARG A 78 -10.06 9.67 -2.30
CA ARG A 78 -9.33 9.38 -3.55
C ARG A 78 -9.30 7.88 -3.90
N GLY A 79 -9.40 7.00 -2.91
CA GLY A 79 -9.33 5.56 -3.10
C GLY A 79 -10.67 4.89 -3.38
N GLU A 80 -11.79 5.45 -2.93
CA GLU A 80 -13.12 4.85 -3.10
C GLU A 80 -13.51 4.72 -4.59
N ALA A 81 -13.33 5.77 -5.37
CA ALA A 81 -13.56 5.71 -6.81
C ALA A 81 -12.62 4.71 -7.51
N ALA A 82 -11.39 4.55 -7.02
CA ALA A 82 -10.45 3.56 -7.57
C ALA A 82 -10.87 2.12 -7.26
N ASP A 83 -11.38 1.86 -6.05
CA ASP A 83 -11.94 0.55 -5.70
C ASP A 83 -13.18 0.23 -6.51
N LEU A 84 -14.09 1.19 -6.66
CA LEU A 84 -15.31 0.99 -7.44
C LEU A 84 -14.96 0.67 -8.90
N ARG A 85 -13.97 1.34 -9.49
CA ARG A 85 -13.45 0.96 -10.83
C ARG A 85 -12.87 -0.45 -10.86
N ALA A 86 -12.14 -0.85 -9.82
CA ALA A 86 -11.59 -2.20 -9.73
C ALA A 86 -12.69 -3.26 -9.61
N ILE A 87 -13.74 -3.00 -8.81
CA ILE A 87 -14.93 -3.84 -8.63
C ILE A 87 -15.72 -3.95 -9.92
N GLN A 88 -16.01 -2.83 -10.58
CA GLN A 88 -16.70 -2.80 -11.87
C GLN A 88 -15.94 -3.60 -12.92
N GLY A 89 -14.62 -3.39 -13.05
CA GLY A 89 -13.79 -4.17 -13.98
C GLY A 89 -13.74 -5.66 -13.62
N ALA A 90 -13.80 -6.01 -12.33
CA ALA A 90 -13.88 -7.39 -11.89
C ALA A 90 -15.24 -8.04 -12.21
N LEU A 91 -16.36 -7.35 -11.95
CA LEU A 91 -17.70 -7.81 -12.32
C LEU A 91 -17.85 -7.99 -13.83
N ALA A 92 -17.27 -7.08 -14.63
CA ALA A 92 -17.24 -7.22 -16.08
C ALA A 92 -16.50 -8.49 -16.52
N ARG A 93 -15.32 -8.76 -15.96
CA ARG A 93 -14.56 -10.00 -16.24
C ARG A 93 -15.30 -11.28 -15.82
N CYS A 94 -16.06 -11.22 -14.73
CA CYS A 94 -16.90 -12.32 -14.29
C CYS A 94 -18.23 -12.43 -15.07
N GLY A 95 -18.51 -11.54 -16.02
CA GLY A 95 -19.70 -11.59 -16.88
C GLY A 95 -20.95 -10.91 -16.31
N PHE A 96 -20.86 -10.22 -15.17
CA PHE A 96 -22.03 -9.61 -14.50
C PHE A 96 -22.34 -8.18 -14.96
N LEU A 97 -21.36 -7.43 -15.48
CA LEU A 97 -21.53 -5.99 -15.78
C LEU A 97 -21.56 -5.66 -17.30
N GLY A 98 -21.31 -6.65 -18.16
CA GLY A 98 -21.24 -6.45 -19.62
C GLY A 98 -20.16 -5.44 -20.03
N ASP A 99 -20.40 -4.68 -21.10
CA ASP A 99 -19.44 -3.73 -21.69
C ASP A 99 -19.42 -2.34 -21.01
N LEU A 100 -19.94 -2.21 -19.78
CA LEU A 100 -19.93 -0.93 -19.07
C LEU A 100 -18.49 -0.55 -18.68
N ALA A 101 -18.04 0.61 -19.16
CA ALA A 101 -16.74 1.15 -18.80
C ALA A 101 -16.71 1.46 -17.29
N PRO A 102 -15.68 1.01 -16.53
CA PRO A 102 -15.56 1.35 -15.12
C PRO A 102 -15.28 2.85 -14.91
N ASP A 103 -16.26 3.56 -14.39
CA ASP A 103 -16.21 5.00 -14.09
C ASP A 103 -15.83 5.28 -12.62
N GLY A 104 -16.10 4.34 -11.73
CA GLY A 104 -15.89 4.48 -10.29
C GLY A 104 -17.12 4.93 -9.52
N ASP A 105 -18.30 4.88 -10.15
CA ASP A 105 -19.57 5.26 -9.54
C ASP A 105 -20.46 4.04 -9.26
N LEU A 106 -21.03 3.99 -8.06
CA LEU A 106 -21.97 2.95 -7.66
C LEU A 106 -23.38 3.23 -8.21
N GLY A 107 -23.52 3.16 -9.54
CA GLY A 107 -24.80 3.35 -10.23
C GLY A 107 -25.73 2.12 -10.15
N PRO A 108 -27.00 2.25 -10.62
CA PRO A 108 -27.99 1.18 -10.57
C PRO A 108 -27.56 -0.12 -11.26
N ARG A 109 -26.79 -0.02 -12.36
CA ARG A 109 -26.23 -1.17 -13.07
C ARG A 109 -25.16 -1.90 -12.27
N THR A 110 -24.22 -1.15 -11.69
CA THR A 110 -23.18 -1.71 -10.81
C THR A 110 -23.82 -2.42 -9.61
N ARG A 111 -24.84 -1.80 -9.01
CA ARG A 111 -25.59 -2.37 -7.87
C ARG A 111 -26.31 -3.67 -8.26
N ALA A 112 -26.98 -3.71 -9.40
CA ALA A 112 -27.63 -4.92 -9.91
C ALA A 112 -26.62 -6.04 -10.20
N ALA A 113 -25.47 -5.72 -10.80
CA ALA A 113 -24.40 -6.67 -11.04
C ALA A 113 -23.81 -7.22 -9.73
N LEU A 114 -23.64 -6.38 -8.71
CA LEU A 114 -23.21 -6.82 -7.37
C LEU A 114 -24.23 -7.77 -6.72
N VAL A 115 -25.53 -7.44 -6.78
CA VAL A 115 -26.61 -8.31 -6.27
C VAL A 115 -26.55 -9.68 -6.95
N ALA A 116 -26.41 -9.71 -8.29
CA ALA A 116 -26.32 -10.96 -9.05
C ALA A 116 -25.08 -11.77 -8.67
N PHE A 117 -23.91 -11.13 -8.60
CA PHE A 117 -22.67 -11.76 -8.17
C PHE A 117 -22.78 -12.34 -6.75
N GLN A 118 -23.31 -11.55 -5.81
CA GLN A 118 -23.51 -11.96 -4.42
C GLN A 118 -24.44 -13.16 -4.32
N ALA A 119 -25.58 -13.13 -5.02
CA ALA A 119 -26.54 -14.22 -5.04
C ALA A 119 -25.93 -15.52 -5.60
N GLU A 120 -25.19 -15.43 -6.71
CA GLU A 120 -24.53 -16.59 -7.34
C GLU A 120 -23.46 -17.22 -6.43
N HIS A 121 -22.80 -16.42 -5.60
CA HIS A 121 -21.74 -16.86 -4.69
C HIS A 121 -22.22 -17.15 -3.25
N GLY A 122 -23.55 -17.18 -3.03
CA GLY A 122 -24.17 -17.49 -1.74
C GLY A 122 -23.95 -16.43 -0.66
N LEU A 123 -23.73 -15.18 -1.05
CA LEU A 123 -23.57 -14.02 -0.15
C LEU A 123 -24.91 -13.30 0.04
N ALA A 124 -24.99 -12.44 1.05
CA ALA A 124 -26.12 -11.53 1.20
C ALA A 124 -26.16 -10.56 0.02
N ALA A 125 -27.25 -10.58 -0.75
CA ALA A 125 -27.40 -9.80 -1.98
C ALA A 125 -27.78 -8.33 -1.70
N THR A 126 -26.90 -7.62 -1.00
CA THR A 126 -27.09 -6.23 -0.55
C THR A 126 -26.94 -5.21 -1.68
N GLY A 127 -26.21 -5.58 -2.74
CA GLY A 127 -25.76 -4.68 -3.81
C GLY A 127 -24.68 -3.70 -3.38
N GLU A 128 -24.17 -3.82 -2.14
CA GLU A 128 -23.10 -2.99 -1.61
C GLU A 128 -21.77 -3.75 -1.65
N PRO A 129 -20.66 -3.07 -1.99
CA PRO A 129 -19.33 -3.69 -2.01
C PRO A 129 -18.77 -3.80 -0.59
N ASP A 130 -19.25 -4.78 0.18
CA ASP A 130 -18.67 -5.11 1.48
C ASP A 130 -17.35 -5.89 1.35
N ALA A 131 -16.66 -6.07 2.49
CA ALA A 131 -15.37 -6.74 2.54
C ALA A 131 -15.43 -8.19 2.02
N VAL A 132 -16.50 -8.92 2.33
CA VAL A 132 -16.66 -10.33 1.96
C VAL A 132 -16.93 -10.46 0.46
N SER A 133 -17.82 -9.62 -0.07
CA SER A 133 -18.16 -9.54 -1.49
C SER A 133 -16.94 -9.15 -2.32
N THR A 134 -16.19 -8.15 -1.87
CA THR A 134 -14.95 -7.71 -2.51
C THR A 134 -13.91 -8.82 -2.52
N GLN A 135 -13.71 -9.52 -1.40
CA GLN A 135 -12.77 -10.63 -1.33
C GLN A 135 -13.16 -11.78 -2.28
N ARG A 136 -14.45 -12.16 -2.30
CA ARG A 136 -14.95 -13.21 -3.18
C ARG A 136 -14.79 -12.84 -4.65
N LEU A 137 -15.08 -11.60 -5.00
CA LEU A 137 -14.93 -11.07 -6.36
C LEU A 137 -13.45 -11.05 -6.81
N HIS A 138 -12.56 -10.59 -5.92
CA HIS A 138 -11.12 -10.63 -6.16
C HIS A 138 -10.63 -12.06 -6.40
N ALA A 139 -11.07 -13.03 -5.59
CA ALA A 139 -10.71 -14.43 -5.75
C ALA A 139 -11.23 -15.01 -7.08
N ALA A 140 -12.46 -14.68 -7.47
CA ALA A 140 -13.06 -15.12 -8.73
C ALA A 140 -12.28 -14.61 -9.96
N VAL A 141 -11.71 -13.41 -9.90
CA VAL A 141 -10.92 -12.81 -10.98
C VAL A 141 -9.46 -13.26 -10.98
N ALA A 142 -8.82 -13.32 -9.82
CA ALA A 142 -7.39 -13.58 -9.71
C ALA A 142 -7.05 -15.06 -9.96
N GLY A 143 -7.99 -15.98 -9.74
CA GLY A 143 -7.71 -17.41 -9.77
C GLY A 143 -6.77 -17.79 -8.62
N ARG A 144 -5.60 -18.36 -8.94
CA ARG A 144 -4.57 -18.63 -7.94
C ARG A 144 -3.88 -17.36 -7.47
N ALA A 145 -3.60 -17.27 -6.17
CA ALA A 145 -2.92 -16.12 -5.59
C ALA A 145 -1.52 -15.97 -6.20
N ARG A 146 -1.32 -14.90 -6.97
CA ARG A 146 -0.08 -14.60 -7.67
C ARG A 146 0.72 -13.48 -6.99
N VAL A 147 2.03 -13.62 -6.98
CA VAL A 147 2.99 -12.63 -6.49
C VAL A 147 3.89 -12.17 -7.62
N VAL A 148 3.90 -10.87 -7.89
CA VAL A 148 4.87 -10.26 -8.80
C VAL A 148 6.04 -9.75 -7.95
N VAL A 149 7.23 -10.28 -8.17
CA VAL A 149 8.46 -9.89 -7.44
C VAL A 149 9.31 -9.02 -8.35
N VAL A 150 9.55 -7.78 -7.95
CA VAL A 150 10.45 -6.84 -8.62
C VAL A 150 11.75 -6.75 -7.83
N ARG A 151 12.88 -7.01 -8.47
CA ARG A 151 14.21 -6.92 -7.84
C ARG A 151 15.27 -6.40 -8.82
N PRO A 152 16.43 -5.92 -8.35
CA PRO A 152 17.53 -5.56 -9.23
C PRO A 152 18.06 -6.76 -10.02
N SER A 153 18.70 -6.49 -11.15
CA SER A 153 19.44 -7.52 -11.88
C SER A 153 20.56 -8.11 -11.02
N HIS A 154 20.92 -9.38 -11.27
CA HIS A 154 22.00 -10.06 -10.55
C HIS A 154 23.32 -9.27 -10.55
N ARG A 155 23.66 -8.61 -11.68
CA ARG A 155 24.85 -7.73 -11.76
C ARG A 155 24.75 -6.51 -10.85
N ALA A 156 23.57 -5.90 -10.74
CA ALA A 156 23.34 -4.76 -9.85
C ALA A 156 23.38 -5.19 -8.38
N GLU A 157 22.83 -6.37 -8.04
CA GLU A 157 22.90 -6.92 -6.67
C GLU A 157 24.35 -7.18 -6.24
N GLN A 158 25.15 -7.81 -7.12
CA GLN A 158 26.57 -8.09 -6.88
C GLN A 158 27.39 -6.80 -6.69
N ARG A 159 27.15 -5.77 -7.50
CA ARG A 159 27.87 -4.48 -7.39
C ARG A 159 27.49 -3.70 -6.13
N SER A 160 26.24 -3.83 -5.68
CA SER A 160 25.71 -3.04 -4.58
C SER A 160 25.93 -3.67 -3.20
N TYR A 161 26.41 -4.94 -3.14
CA TYR A 161 26.38 -5.78 -1.93
C TYR A 161 24.98 -5.83 -1.27
N ARG A 162 23.93 -5.67 -2.07
CA ARG A 162 22.53 -5.55 -1.67
C ARG A 162 21.70 -6.43 -2.60
N GLY A 163 21.15 -7.50 -2.07
CA GLY A 163 20.28 -8.40 -2.82
C GLY A 163 19.84 -9.58 -1.96
N SER A 164 18.58 -9.99 -2.10
CA SER A 164 18.04 -11.18 -1.42
C SER A 164 18.81 -12.46 -1.78
N ARG A 165 19.36 -12.52 -3.00
CA ARG A 165 20.19 -13.63 -3.50
C ARG A 165 21.59 -13.72 -2.87
N HIS A 166 22.09 -12.65 -2.23
CA HIS A 166 23.46 -12.62 -1.70
C HIS A 166 23.55 -12.96 -0.20
N SER A 167 22.41 -13.01 0.52
CA SER A 167 22.37 -13.28 1.97
C SER A 167 21.41 -14.38 2.42
N GLY A 168 20.73 -15.08 1.51
CA GLY A 168 19.79 -16.14 1.89
C GLY A 168 18.98 -16.77 0.75
N VAL A 169 17.81 -17.29 1.10
CA VAL A 169 16.86 -17.93 0.18
C VAL A 169 16.10 -16.84 -0.60
N PRO A 170 16.00 -16.93 -1.94
CA PRO A 170 15.21 -15.99 -2.74
C PRO A 170 13.74 -15.97 -2.28
N VAL A 171 13.16 -14.77 -2.14
CA VAL A 171 11.79 -14.61 -1.61
C VAL A 171 10.74 -15.25 -2.52
N ASP A 172 10.99 -15.28 -3.83
CA ASP A 172 10.18 -15.96 -4.84
C ASP A 172 9.98 -17.45 -4.49
N TRP A 173 11.06 -18.14 -4.11
CA TRP A 173 10.97 -19.55 -3.71
C TRP A 173 10.13 -19.75 -2.43
N LEU A 174 10.18 -18.80 -1.48
CA LEU A 174 9.37 -18.88 -0.26
C LEU A 174 7.88 -18.71 -0.56
N TYR A 175 7.53 -17.81 -1.48
CA TYR A 175 6.16 -17.66 -1.95
C TYR A 175 5.65 -18.93 -2.65
N GLU A 176 6.46 -19.52 -3.54
CA GLU A 176 6.10 -20.78 -4.22
C GLU A 176 5.88 -21.92 -3.22
N ARG A 177 6.76 -22.05 -2.23
CA ARG A 177 6.62 -23.05 -1.16
C ARG A 177 5.35 -22.84 -0.33
N ALA A 178 4.91 -21.59 -0.19
CA ALA A 178 3.67 -21.25 0.49
C ALA A 178 2.42 -21.41 -0.39
N GLY A 179 2.56 -21.81 -1.65
CA GLY A 179 1.45 -22.09 -2.57
C GLY A 179 1.12 -20.96 -3.54
N PHE A 180 1.85 -19.85 -3.52
CA PHE A 180 1.65 -18.76 -4.47
C PHE A 180 2.27 -19.08 -5.83
N GLU A 181 1.66 -18.56 -6.90
CA GLU A 181 2.34 -18.46 -8.19
C GLU A 181 3.23 -17.23 -8.22
N THR A 182 4.44 -17.31 -8.79
CA THR A 182 5.34 -16.15 -8.84
C THR A 182 5.65 -15.71 -10.27
N VAL A 183 5.79 -14.39 -10.44
CA VAL A 183 6.34 -13.77 -11.65
C VAL A 183 7.47 -12.85 -11.22
N VAL A 184 8.68 -13.17 -11.62
CA VAL A 184 9.88 -12.41 -11.24
C VAL A 184 10.27 -11.45 -12.35
N LEU A 185 10.47 -10.19 -11.99
CA LEU A 185 10.97 -9.14 -12.85
C LEU A 185 12.33 -8.63 -12.33
N ASP A 186 13.40 -9.01 -13.01
CA ASP A 186 14.76 -8.53 -12.74
C ASP A 186 15.01 -7.21 -13.50
N SER A 187 15.13 -6.11 -12.77
CA SER A 187 15.28 -4.73 -13.27
C SER A 187 14.32 -4.36 -14.43
N PRO A 188 12.99 -4.41 -14.21
CA PRO A 188 12.04 -4.07 -15.27
C PRO A 188 12.02 -2.58 -15.58
N SER A 189 11.67 -2.22 -16.81
CA SER A 189 11.20 -0.86 -17.10
C SER A 189 9.82 -0.65 -16.48
N ALA A 190 9.45 0.61 -16.23
CA ALA A 190 8.11 0.96 -15.72
C ALA A 190 6.99 0.41 -16.63
N ARG A 191 7.18 0.49 -17.95
CA ARG A 191 6.25 -0.07 -18.94
C ARG A 191 6.12 -1.59 -18.80
N ARG A 192 7.24 -2.33 -18.74
CA ARG A 192 7.19 -3.79 -18.57
C ARG A 192 6.48 -4.21 -17.29
N LEU A 193 6.68 -3.46 -16.20
CA LEU A 193 5.97 -3.69 -14.94
C LEU A 193 4.46 -3.47 -15.11
N ALA A 194 4.05 -2.35 -15.72
CA ALA A 194 2.63 -2.05 -15.96
C ALA A 194 1.97 -3.12 -16.86
N ASP A 195 2.64 -3.50 -17.96
CA ASP A 195 2.17 -4.54 -18.88
C ASP A 195 2.00 -5.88 -18.13
N THR A 196 2.98 -6.26 -17.31
CA THR A 196 2.92 -7.50 -16.50
C THR A 196 1.74 -7.47 -15.51
N LEU A 197 1.50 -6.35 -14.83
CA LEU A 197 0.40 -6.21 -13.87
C LEU A 197 -0.98 -6.21 -14.55
N ALA A 198 -1.06 -5.76 -15.81
CA ALA A 198 -2.27 -5.81 -16.60
C ALA A 198 -2.56 -7.23 -17.12
N GLU A 199 -1.54 -7.96 -17.57
CA GLU A 199 -1.63 -9.33 -18.05
C GLU A 199 -1.87 -10.34 -16.92
N HIS A 200 -1.27 -10.08 -15.76
CA HIS A 200 -1.28 -10.98 -14.62
C HIS A 200 -1.74 -10.26 -13.35
N PRO A 201 -3.06 -10.24 -13.06
CA PRO A 201 -3.57 -9.73 -11.79
C PRO A 201 -2.87 -10.40 -10.61
N ALA A 202 -2.27 -9.59 -9.75
CA ALA A 202 -1.47 -10.05 -8.63
C ALA A 202 -2.22 -9.84 -7.32
N ALA A 203 -2.06 -10.79 -6.40
CA ALA A 203 -2.45 -10.60 -5.00
C ALA A 203 -1.44 -9.71 -4.27
N VAL A 204 -0.15 -9.90 -4.56
CA VAL A 204 0.95 -9.17 -3.94
C VAL A 204 1.93 -8.68 -5.02
N LEU A 205 2.32 -7.42 -4.91
CA LEU A 205 3.42 -6.83 -5.65
C LEU A 205 4.58 -6.59 -4.68
N HIS A 206 5.59 -7.44 -4.73
CA HIS A 206 6.74 -7.40 -3.83
C HIS A 206 7.90 -6.65 -4.48
N LEU A 207 8.19 -5.45 -3.99
CA LEU A 207 9.25 -4.57 -4.47
C LEU A 207 10.49 -4.72 -3.59
N ASN A 208 11.41 -5.59 -3.99
CA ASN A 208 12.70 -5.81 -3.33
C ASN A 208 13.76 -4.89 -3.92
N VAL A 209 13.63 -3.58 -3.77
CA VAL A 209 14.54 -2.59 -4.38
C VAL A 209 14.94 -1.51 -3.38
N GLY A 210 16.15 -0.95 -3.57
CA GLY A 210 16.59 0.22 -2.81
C GLY A 210 15.88 1.49 -3.27
N LEU A 211 15.83 2.49 -2.39
CA LEU A 211 15.28 3.80 -2.70
C LEU A 211 16.38 4.86 -2.81
N VAL A 212 16.10 5.87 -3.61
CA VAL A 212 16.96 7.05 -3.80
C VAL A 212 16.15 8.33 -3.62
N ASP A 213 16.83 9.41 -3.28
CA ASP A 213 16.24 10.75 -3.41
C ASP A 213 16.29 11.16 -4.89
N HIS A 214 15.14 11.57 -5.42
CA HIS A 214 14.98 12.06 -6.77
C HIS A 214 14.27 13.41 -6.73
N HIS A 215 15.06 14.48 -6.73
CA HIS A 215 14.58 15.87 -6.69
C HIS A 215 13.74 16.18 -5.43
N GLY A 216 14.14 15.64 -4.27
CA GLY A 216 13.46 15.86 -3.00
C GLY A 216 12.30 14.89 -2.73
N ALA A 217 11.99 13.99 -3.67
CA ALA A 217 11.01 12.93 -3.50
C ALA A 217 11.70 11.55 -3.46
N PRO A 218 11.26 10.62 -2.60
CA PRO A 218 11.76 9.25 -2.62
C PRO A 218 11.28 8.51 -3.87
N ALA A 219 12.20 7.78 -4.50
CA ALA A 219 11.93 7.02 -5.72
C ALA A 219 12.54 5.62 -5.65
N LEU A 220 11.88 4.65 -6.30
CA LEU A 220 12.44 3.34 -6.56
C LEU A 220 13.42 3.43 -7.71
N ASP A 221 14.55 2.73 -7.59
CA ASP A 221 15.50 2.55 -8.69
C ASP A 221 15.26 1.19 -9.37
N LEU A 222 14.46 1.18 -10.45
CA LEU A 222 14.08 -0.06 -11.14
C LEU A 222 15.19 -0.59 -12.06
N LEU A 223 16.04 0.28 -12.62
CA LEU A 223 17.04 -0.11 -13.62
C LEU A 223 18.49 -0.06 -13.10
N GLY A 224 18.72 0.38 -11.86
CA GLY A 224 20.04 0.44 -11.23
C GLY A 224 20.87 1.64 -11.67
N GLY A 225 20.27 2.84 -11.77
CA GLY A 225 20.96 4.05 -12.22
C GLY A 225 20.16 5.36 -12.18
N ILE A 226 20.49 6.29 -13.09
CA ILE A 226 19.78 7.58 -13.24
C ILE A 226 18.46 7.38 -13.99
N VAL A 227 18.43 6.43 -14.92
CA VAL A 227 17.24 6.06 -15.70
C VAL A 227 16.42 5.03 -14.90
N GLY A 228 15.09 5.12 -14.94
CA GLY A 228 14.22 4.16 -14.27
C GLY A 228 13.89 4.48 -12.81
N ARG A 229 14.09 5.73 -12.38
CA ARG A 229 13.62 6.23 -11.09
C ARG A 229 12.13 6.51 -11.15
N VAL A 230 11.37 5.95 -10.20
CA VAL A 230 9.90 6.11 -10.15
C VAL A 230 9.49 6.54 -8.75
N THR A 231 8.93 7.76 -8.64
CA THR A 231 8.36 8.29 -7.38
C THR A 231 7.09 7.56 -6.99
N GLY A 232 6.60 7.73 -5.75
CA GLY A 232 5.36 7.07 -5.31
C GLY A 232 4.16 7.44 -6.17
N THR A 233 4.06 8.72 -6.57
CA THR A 233 3.00 9.22 -7.45
C THR A 233 3.09 8.66 -8.87
N ALA A 234 4.28 8.57 -9.45
CA ALA A 234 4.47 7.97 -10.77
C ALA A 234 4.25 6.46 -10.73
N PHE A 235 4.58 5.80 -9.61
CA PHE A 235 4.37 4.37 -9.43
C PHE A 235 2.89 4.00 -9.36
N ASP A 236 2.05 4.85 -8.75
CA ASP A 236 0.59 4.67 -8.73
C ASP A 236 0.02 4.53 -10.15
N ALA A 237 0.57 5.26 -11.12
CA ALA A 237 0.17 5.19 -12.52
C ALA A 237 0.44 3.83 -13.18
N LEU A 238 1.32 3.02 -12.60
CA LEU A 238 1.63 1.67 -13.08
C LEU A 238 0.67 0.62 -12.50
N LEU A 239 -0.11 0.95 -11.47
CA LEU A 239 -1.04 0.03 -10.86
C LEU A 239 -2.29 -0.18 -11.73
N PRO A 240 -2.89 -1.38 -11.73
CA PRO A 240 -4.09 -1.65 -12.51
C PRO A 240 -5.25 -0.71 -12.13
N ARG A 241 -5.91 -0.12 -13.13
CA ARG A 241 -7.05 0.79 -12.93
C ARG A 241 -8.42 0.10 -12.90
N HIS A 242 -8.50 -1.07 -13.51
CA HIS A 242 -9.76 -1.81 -13.71
C HIS A 242 -9.64 -3.26 -13.23
N ALA A 243 -8.69 -3.52 -12.33
CA ALA A 243 -8.49 -4.82 -11.73
C ALA A 243 -8.17 -4.68 -10.24
N PRO A 244 -8.44 -5.73 -9.44
CA PRO A 244 -7.89 -5.87 -8.10
C PRO A 244 -6.48 -5.32 -7.96
N THR A 245 -6.32 -4.27 -7.17
CA THR A 245 -5.00 -3.72 -6.89
C THR A 245 -4.29 -4.61 -5.87
N PRO A 246 -3.02 -4.99 -6.12
CA PRO A 246 -2.29 -5.88 -5.22
C PRO A 246 -1.95 -5.18 -3.90
N LEU A 247 -1.67 -5.98 -2.88
CA LEU A 247 -0.91 -5.50 -1.73
C LEU A 247 0.50 -5.14 -2.22
N VAL A 248 0.92 -3.89 -2.04
CA VAL A 248 2.28 -3.49 -2.38
C VAL A 248 3.18 -3.71 -1.17
N VAL A 249 4.15 -4.60 -1.27
CA VAL A 249 5.19 -4.78 -0.26
C VAL A 249 6.43 -4.02 -0.71
N VAL A 250 6.82 -2.99 0.05
CA VAL A 250 8.08 -2.26 -0.19
C VAL A 250 9.14 -2.85 0.72
N ASP A 251 9.89 -3.83 0.21
CA ASP A 251 10.95 -4.53 0.92
C ASP A 251 12.32 -3.91 0.58
N THR A 252 12.83 -3.06 1.47
CA THR A 252 14.09 -2.36 1.21
C THR A 252 15.29 -3.21 1.63
N PRO A 253 16.21 -3.59 0.73
CA PRO A 253 17.40 -4.35 1.12
C PRO A 253 18.27 -3.58 2.12
N ALA A 254 18.82 -4.27 3.12
CA ALA A 254 19.60 -3.58 4.14
C ALA A 254 20.97 -3.11 3.61
N PRO A 255 21.33 -1.83 3.76
CA PRO A 255 22.68 -1.36 3.48
C PRO A 255 23.67 -1.83 4.57
N PRO A 256 25.00 -1.74 4.33
CA PRO A 256 26.00 -2.13 5.32
C PRO A 256 26.10 -1.17 6.51
N GLY A 257 25.81 0.12 6.31
CA GLY A 257 25.94 1.14 7.35
C GLY A 257 24.62 1.48 8.04
N ARG A 258 24.65 1.69 9.36
CA ARG A 258 23.47 2.09 10.16
C ARG A 258 22.87 3.42 9.72
N GLY A 259 23.71 4.44 9.46
CA GLY A 259 23.23 5.74 9.00
C GLY A 259 22.51 5.65 7.66
N GLU A 260 23.03 4.82 6.75
CA GLU A 260 22.35 4.57 5.48
C GLU A 260 21.06 3.77 5.65
N ALA A 261 21.00 2.82 6.60
CA ALA A 261 19.78 2.09 6.91
C ALA A 261 18.66 3.02 7.40
N LEU A 262 18.99 4.03 8.21
CA LEU A 262 18.06 5.08 8.63
C LEU A 262 17.60 5.95 7.44
N THR A 263 18.51 6.30 6.54
CA THR A 263 18.16 7.01 5.29
C THR A 263 17.20 6.19 4.43
N GLN A 264 17.49 4.90 4.23
CA GLN A 264 16.62 3.98 3.50
C GLN A 264 15.26 3.82 4.17
N LEU A 265 15.21 3.72 5.51
CA LEU A 265 13.96 3.69 6.28
C LEU A 265 13.10 4.92 6.02
N ARG A 266 13.71 6.12 6.06
CA ARG A 266 13.01 7.38 5.78
C ARG A 266 12.49 7.44 4.35
N LEU A 267 13.33 7.10 3.36
CA LEU A 267 12.94 7.09 1.94
C LEU A 267 11.81 6.09 1.69
N ARG A 268 11.91 4.86 2.24
CA ARG A 268 10.89 3.82 2.14
C ARG A 268 9.54 4.29 2.68
N ASN A 269 9.52 4.89 3.87
CA ASN A 269 8.29 5.39 4.47
C ASN A 269 7.72 6.58 3.70
N GLY A 270 8.57 7.49 3.21
CA GLY A 270 8.14 8.59 2.35
C GLY A 270 7.52 8.09 1.04
N PHE A 271 8.13 7.12 0.37
CA PHE A 271 7.63 6.53 -0.86
C PHE A 271 6.27 5.85 -0.64
N ALA A 272 6.15 5.03 0.41
CA ALA A 272 4.88 4.38 0.76
C ALA A 272 3.78 5.40 1.09
N ALA A 273 4.13 6.51 1.75
CA ALA A 273 3.21 7.60 2.04
C ALA A 273 2.73 8.32 0.76
N GLU A 274 3.63 8.58 -0.19
CA GLU A 274 3.28 9.18 -1.48
C GLU A 274 2.38 8.27 -2.30
N LEU A 275 2.76 6.99 -2.43
CA LEU A 275 2.00 5.99 -3.18
C LEU A 275 0.57 5.86 -2.64
N THR A 276 0.41 5.77 -1.32
CA THR A 276 -0.93 5.67 -0.70
C THR A 276 -1.71 6.97 -0.71
N ALA A 277 -1.06 8.13 -0.80
CA ALA A 277 -1.76 9.41 -0.89
C ALA A 277 -2.46 9.67 -2.23
N VAL A 278 -2.07 8.94 -3.29
CA VAL A 278 -2.76 9.00 -4.59
C VAL A 278 -4.08 8.23 -4.55
N GLY A 279 -4.11 7.05 -3.91
CA GLY A 279 -5.33 6.33 -3.54
C GLY A 279 -5.57 4.99 -4.23
N THR A 280 -4.79 4.60 -5.24
CA THR A 280 -5.01 3.33 -5.96
C THR A 280 -4.54 2.12 -5.17
N ALA A 281 -3.40 2.26 -4.48
CA ALA A 281 -2.92 1.24 -3.56
C ALA A 281 -3.80 1.21 -2.31
N ARG A 282 -4.51 0.09 -2.09
CA ARG A 282 -5.39 -0.10 -0.92
C ARG A 282 -4.61 -0.22 0.36
N ALA A 283 -3.46 -0.89 0.27
CA ALA A 283 -2.51 -1.07 1.34
C ALA A 283 -1.07 -1.17 0.80
N VAL A 284 -0.13 -0.64 1.59
CA VAL A 284 1.31 -0.75 1.39
C VAL A 284 1.94 -1.24 2.69
N LEU A 285 2.69 -2.35 2.61
CA LEU A 285 3.46 -2.88 3.73
C LEU A 285 4.95 -2.54 3.50
N ALA A 286 5.48 -1.60 4.26
CA ALA A 286 6.86 -1.16 4.15
C ALA A 286 7.74 -1.92 5.15
N THR A 287 8.66 -2.74 4.64
CA THR A 287 9.47 -3.68 5.44
C THR A 287 10.93 -3.72 4.96
N GLY A 288 11.70 -4.72 5.37
CA GLY A 288 13.07 -4.95 4.92
C GLY A 288 14.12 -4.58 5.96
N LEU A 289 15.24 -4.02 5.52
CA LEU A 289 16.41 -3.63 6.33
C LEU A 289 16.99 -4.79 7.16
N ALA A 290 16.71 -6.02 6.75
CA ALA A 290 17.18 -7.25 7.36
C ALA A 290 18.31 -7.89 6.53
N ARG A 291 19.28 -8.52 7.20
CA ARG A 291 20.37 -9.28 6.55
C ARG A 291 20.48 -10.68 7.14
N TYR A 292 20.93 -11.64 6.32
CA TYR A 292 21.26 -13.00 6.76
C TYR A 292 20.09 -13.66 7.51
N ARG A 293 20.32 -14.17 8.74
CA ARG A 293 19.29 -14.80 9.57
C ARG A 293 18.08 -13.90 9.86
N ARG A 294 18.25 -12.58 9.97
CA ARG A 294 17.10 -11.66 10.14
C ARG A 294 16.22 -11.64 8.91
N GLN A 295 16.81 -11.66 7.72
CA GLN A 295 16.06 -11.64 6.46
C GLN A 295 15.23 -12.91 6.31
N GLN A 296 15.81 -14.07 6.64
CA GLN A 296 15.06 -15.32 6.65
C GLN A 296 13.87 -15.27 7.64
N ARG A 297 14.10 -14.83 8.89
CA ARG A 297 13.02 -14.65 9.88
C ARG A 297 11.93 -13.68 9.40
N LEU A 298 12.34 -12.61 8.72
CA LEU A 298 11.42 -11.62 8.15
C LEU A 298 10.55 -12.25 7.06
N TYR A 299 11.15 -12.97 6.11
CA TYR A 299 10.41 -13.58 5.01
C TYR A 299 9.54 -14.74 5.48
N ASP A 300 9.98 -15.56 6.43
CA ASP A 300 9.15 -16.61 7.02
C ASP A 300 7.90 -16.01 7.70
N ALA A 301 8.05 -14.87 8.40
CA ALA A 301 6.92 -14.17 9.03
C ALA A 301 5.99 -13.51 8.00
N LEU A 302 6.55 -12.80 7.01
CA LEU A 302 5.80 -12.12 5.96
C LEU A 302 5.01 -13.11 5.10
N VAL A 303 5.70 -14.08 4.50
CA VAL A 303 5.10 -15.03 3.56
C VAL A 303 4.14 -15.96 4.30
N GLY A 304 4.52 -16.42 5.49
CA GLY A 304 3.66 -17.26 6.33
C GLY A 304 2.34 -16.57 6.70
N ALA A 305 2.38 -15.29 7.07
CA ALA A 305 1.17 -14.53 7.40
C ALA A 305 0.34 -14.20 6.15
N LEU A 306 0.96 -13.89 5.01
CA LEU A 306 0.21 -13.65 3.77
C LEU A 306 -0.52 -14.92 3.29
N ALA A 307 0.08 -16.10 3.50
CA ALA A 307 -0.51 -17.37 3.12
C ALA A 307 -1.77 -17.75 3.94
N THR A 308 -2.01 -17.13 5.10
CA THR A 308 -3.22 -17.40 5.89
C THR A 308 -4.47 -16.68 5.34
N GLY A 309 -4.30 -15.67 4.49
CA GLY A 309 -5.41 -14.83 4.02
C GLY A 309 -6.03 -13.95 5.10
N GLU A 310 -5.34 -13.77 6.23
CA GLU A 310 -5.70 -12.80 7.26
C GLU A 310 -5.52 -11.36 6.77
N ASP A 311 -5.95 -10.41 7.60
CA ASP A 311 -5.83 -9.00 7.26
C ASP A 311 -4.38 -8.50 7.25
N VAL A 312 -4.16 -7.38 6.55
CA VAL A 312 -2.82 -6.77 6.42
C VAL A 312 -2.25 -6.30 7.75
N HIS A 313 -3.11 -5.95 8.74
CA HIS A 313 -2.63 -5.63 10.08
C HIS A 313 -1.98 -6.83 10.75
N THR A 314 -2.60 -8.01 10.64
CA THR A 314 -2.07 -9.24 11.22
C THR A 314 -0.76 -9.64 10.55
N THR A 315 -0.64 -9.42 9.24
CA THR A 315 0.64 -9.58 8.52
C THR A 315 1.73 -8.65 9.08
N ALA A 316 1.42 -7.37 9.29
CA ALA A 316 2.38 -6.42 9.88
C ALA A 316 2.74 -6.79 11.33
N ALA A 317 1.77 -7.24 12.12
CA ALA A 317 1.98 -7.69 13.49
C ALA A 317 2.84 -8.95 13.58
N ALA A 318 2.66 -9.90 12.64
CA ALA A 318 3.46 -11.12 12.55
C ALA A 318 4.94 -10.83 12.26
N ILE A 319 5.24 -9.77 11.49
CA ILE A 319 6.61 -9.29 11.27
C ILE A 319 7.16 -8.63 12.53
N ARG A 320 6.41 -7.68 13.10
CA ARG A 320 6.84 -6.90 14.28
C ARG A 320 7.10 -7.79 15.49
N SER A 321 6.35 -8.88 15.66
CA SER A 321 6.52 -9.83 16.77
C SER A 321 7.83 -10.63 16.72
N ARG A 322 8.57 -10.58 15.59
CA ARG A 322 9.91 -11.18 15.47
C ARG A 322 11.03 -10.29 16.00
N ALA A 323 10.71 -9.06 16.41
CA ALA A 323 11.67 -8.14 16.99
C ALA A 323 12.29 -8.74 18.27
N GLY A 324 13.61 -8.89 18.27
CA GLY A 324 14.39 -9.04 19.49
C GLY A 324 14.95 -7.70 19.95
N ASP A 325 16.01 -7.75 20.74
CA ASP A 325 16.69 -6.56 21.23
C ASP A 325 17.66 -5.96 20.21
N GLY A 326 17.87 -4.64 20.31
CA GLY A 326 18.89 -3.92 19.56
C GLY A 326 18.37 -3.22 18.30
N VAL A 327 19.20 -2.31 17.79
CA VAL A 327 18.84 -1.39 16.71
C VAL A 327 18.58 -2.14 15.40
N GLU A 328 19.37 -3.17 15.09
CA GLU A 328 19.22 -3.95 13.86
C GLU A 328 17.92 -4.77 13.82
N ASP A 329 17.49 -5.35 14.95
CA ASP A 329 16.21 -6.04 15.04
C ASP A 329 15.04 -5.03 15.03
N ALA A 330 15.21 -3.86 15.67
CA ALA A 330 14.22 -2.78 15.59
C ALA A 330 14.03 -2.26 14.15
N LEU A 331 15.11 -2.07 13.38
CA LEU A 331 15.04 -1.67 11.98
C LEU A 331 14.40 -2.73 11.08
N ALA A 332 14.68 -4.02 11.34
CA ALA A 332 14.19 -5.12 10.53
C ALA A 332 12.71 -5.48 10.79
N PHE A 333 12.27 -5.37 12.04
CA PHE A 333 10.97 -5.91 12.47
C PHE A 333 10.05 -4.82 13.03
N THR A 334 10.48 -4.11 14.08
CA THR A 334 9.66 -3.08 14.74
C THR A 334 9.30 -1.94 13.79
N ALA A 335 10.23 -1.52 12.94
CA ALA A 335 10.05 -0.45 11.98
C ALA A 335 9.19 -0.84 10.76
N CYS A 336 8.62 -2.06 10.71
CA CYS A 336 7.67 -2.43 9.66
C CYS A 336 6.44 -1.50 9.73
N ALA A 337 6.17 -0.77 8.66
CA ALA A 337 5.09 0.22 8.59
C ALA A 337 3.95 -0.29 7.72
N LEU A 338 2.72 -0.13 8.20
CA LEU A 338 1.50 -0.44 7.44
C LEU A 338 0.82 0.86 7.06
N PHE A 339 0.66 1.10 5.76
CA PHE A 339 -0.16 2.16 5.21
C PHE A 339 -1.40 1.53 4.61
N ALA A 340 -2.59 1.91 5.06
CA ALA A 340 -3.81 1.33 4.55
C ALA A 340 -4.99 2.28 4.76
N ARG A 341 -6.07 2.04 4.02
CA ARG A 341 -7.35 2.72 4.27
C ARG A 341 -8.07 2.14 5.47
N THR A 342 -8.00 0.82 5.63
CA THR A 342 -8.42 0.09 6.83
C THR A 342 -7.35 -0.94 7.22
N PRO A 343 -7.21 -1.29 8.50
CA PRO A 343 -6.29 -2.34 8.91
C PRO A 343 -6.78 -3.76 8.54
N HIS A 344 -8.07 -3.88 8.20
CA HIS A 344 -8.76 -5.15 7.93
C HIS A 344 -8.76 -5.56 6.45
N GLU A 345 -8.06 -4.82 5.58
CA GLU A 345 -7.94 -5.17 4.16
C GLU A 345 -7.36 -6.58 4.02
N ARG A 346 -7.96 -7.38 3.13
CA ARG A 346 -7.53 -8.75 2.82
C ARG A 346 -7.16 -8.86 1.35
N PHE A 347 -6.19 -9.73 1.08
CA PHE A 347 -5.69 -10.01 -0.26
C PHE A 347 -5.80 -11.51 -0.54
N PRO A 348 -5.90 -11.91 -1.83
CA PRO A 348 -5.99 -13.33 -2.17
C PRO A 348 -4.81 -14.12 -1.61
N ALA A 349 -5.11 -15.29 -1.05
CA ALA A 349 -4.14 -16.26 -0.55
C ALA A 349 -4.34 -17.61 -1.26
N PRO A 350 -3.33 -18.52 -1.22
CA PRO A 350 -3.36 -19.82 -1.91
C PRO A 350 -4.50 -20.76 -1.51
#